data_AF-A0A957GP17-F1
#
_entry.id   AF-A0A957GP17-F1
#
_cell.length_a   1.000
_cell.length_b   1.000
_cell.length_c   1.000
_cell.angle_alpha   90.00
_cell.angle_beta   90.00
_cell.angle_gamma   90.00
#
_symmetry.space_group_name_H-M   'P 1'
#
loop_
_entity.id
_entity.type
_entity.pdbx_description
1 polymer ?
#
loop_
_entity_poly.entity_id
_entity_poly.type
_entity_poly.pdbx_seq_one_letter_code
_entity_poly.pdbx_strand_id
1 'polypeptide(L)'
;MSSHTPTNNYRHRLLPLRQQLEVQNKWLRERLETVIPALMAREKMDMWVIIAREYNDDPVMPTLLPQPETGARRRTMLLFCRNADGSVDRLTLARYGYGDFYRPAWNPEEDGDQYACLVRHIRERNPQTIGINLSREFAFGDGLSQTEFVQLADGLGAELMGRTRSAERLCLGWLETRIPAELTVYPGL
;
A
#
# COMPACT_ATOMS: atom_id res chain seq x y z
N MET A 1 -46.19 11.26 16.28
CA MET A 1 -45.96 9.80 16.27
C MET A 1 -44.69 9.54 15.47
N SER A 2 -43.56 9.40 16.15
CA SER A 2 -42.26 9.17 15.51
C SER A 2 -42.20 7.73 14.99
N SER A 3 -42.18 7.55 13.67
CA SER A 3 -41.94 6.26 13.04
C SER A 3 -40.50 5.82 13.30
N HIS A 4 -40.32 4.95 14.27
CA HIS A 4 -39.10 4.17 14.46
C HIS A 4 -38.91 3.27 13.23
N THR A 5 -37.99 3.65 12.34
CA THR A 5 -37.48 2.75 11.29
C THR A 5 -36.88 1.51 11.97
N PRO A 6 -37.19 0.28 11.54
CA PRO A 6 -36.73 -0.90 12.25
C PRO A 6 -35.22 -1.08 12.04
N THR A 7 -34.43 -0.70 13.03
CA THR A 7 -32.98 -0.96 13.15
C THR A 7 -32.65 -2.46 13.16
N ASN A 8 -33.66 -3.33 13.15
CA ASN A 8 -33.54 -4.77 13.38
C ASN A 8 -33.16 -5.59 12.13
N ASN A 9 -33.31 -5.05 10.91
CA ASN A 9 -33.10 -5.83 9.68
C ASN A 9 -31.62 -6.00 9.30
N TYR A 10 -30.72 -5.16 9.82
CA TYR A 10 -29.28 -5.23 9.54
C TYR A 10 -28.51 -6.19 10.46
N ARG A 11 -29.06 -6.49 11.65
CA ARG A 11 -28.40 -7.35 12.66
C ARG A 11 -28.10 -8.77 12.16
N HIS A 12 -28.90 -9.28 11.23
CA HIS A 12 -28.73 -10.61 10.64
C HIS A 12 -27.97 -10.60 9.32
N ARG A 13 -27.61 -9.42 8.79
CA ARG A 13 -26.87 -9.26 7.52
C ARG A 13 -25.43 -8.80 7.73
N LEU A 14 -25.15 -8.06 8.80
CA LEU A 14 -23.82 -7.57 9.12
C LEU A 14 -23.12 -8.53 10.07
N LEU A 15 -21.96 -9.03 9.65
CA LEU A 15 -21.09 -9.82 10.52
C LEU A 15 -20.66 -9.00 11.74
N PRO A 16 -20.38 -9.63 12.89
CA PRO A 16 -19.66 -8.97 13.99
C PRO A 16 -18.34 -8.36 13.50
N LEU A 17 -17.93 -7.22 14.08
CA LEU A 17 -16.74 -6.48 13.63
C LEU A 17 -15.50 -7.37 13.47
N ARG A 18 -15.22 -8.26 14.42
CA ARG A 18 -14.07 -9.20 14.33
C ARG A 18 -14.11 -10.06 13.06
N GLN A 19 -15.27 -10.60 12.71
CA GLN A 19 -15.46 -11.39 11.50
C GLN A 19 -15.37 -10.53 10.23
N GLN A 20 -15.80 -9.26 10.29
CA GLN A 20 -15.59 -8.34 9.17
C GLN A 20 -14.09 -8.13 8.91
N LEU A 21 -13.28 -7.94 9.96
CA LEU A 21 -11.82 -7.77 9.79
C LEU A 21 -11.18 -9.02 9.19
N GLU A 22 -11.62 -10.23 9.58
CA GLU A 22 -11.14 -11.49 8.98
C GLU A 22 -11.45 -11.57 7.49
N VAL A 23 -12.67 -11.21 7.07
CA VAL A 23 -13.06 -11.17 5.66
C VAL A 23 -12.25 -10.13 4.88
N GLN A 24 -12.11 -8.92 5.42
CA GLN A 24 -11.32 -7.85 4.79
C GLN A 24 -9.85 -8.25 4.64
N ASN A 25 -9.26 -8.86 5.68
CA ASN A 25 -7.87 -9.34 5.65
C ASN A 25 -7.67 -10.49 4.66
N LYS A 26 -8.68 -11.37 4.49
CA LYS A 26 -8.66 -12.40 3.44
C LYS A 26 -8.66 -11.78 2.05
N TRP A 27 -9.52 -10.80 1.79
CA TRP A 27 -9.56 -10.09 0.51
C TRP A 27 -8.29 -9.30 0.25
N LEU A 28 -7.77 -8.60 1.26
CA LEU A 28 -6.50 -7.88 1.15
C LEU A 28 -5.38 -8.84 0.73
N ARG A 29 -5.28 -10.02 1.35
CA ARG A 29 -4.28 -11.02 0.99
C ARG A 29 -4.39 -11.43 -0.49
N GLU A 30 -5.58 -11.82 -0.93
CA GLU A 30 -5.82 -12.21 -2.32
C GLU A 30 -5.49 -11.08 -3.30
N ARG A 31 -5.88 -9.84 -2.97
CA ARG A 31 -5.58 -8.66 -3.79
C ARG A 31 -4.09 -8.37 -3.86
N LEU A 32 -3.36 -8.44 -2.74
CA LEU A 32 -1.91 -8.26 -2.74
C LEU A 32 -1.19 -9.35 -3.56
N GLU A 33 -1.74 -10.57 -3.60
CA GLU A 33 -1.18 -11.71 -4.34
C GLU A 33 -1.52 -11.69 -5.84
N THR A 34 -2.64 -11.09 -6.23
CA THR A 34 -3.15 -11.16 -7.62
C THR A 34 -3.19 -9.81 -8.32
N VAL A 35 -3.69 -8.76 -7.65
CA VAL A 35 -3.89 -7.43 -8.23
C VAL A 35 -2.57 -6.68 -8.32
N ILE A 36 -1.75 -6.66 -7.26
CA ILE A 36 -0.48 -5.93 -7.28
C ILE A 36 0.47 -6.41 -8.39
N PRO A 37 0.75 -7.72 -8.56
CA PRO A 37 1.59 -8.19 -9.66
C PRO A 37 1.06 -7.80 -11.04
N ALA A 38 -0.25 -7.92 -11.25
CA ALA A 38 -0.90 -7.57 -12.51
C ALA A 38 -0.78 -6.06 -12.80
N LEU A 39 -0.99 -5.20 -11.80
CA LEU A 39 -0.86 -3.76 -11.94
C LEU A 39 0.59 -3.33 -12.20
N MET A 40 1.55 -3.86 -11.45
CA MET A 40 2.98 -3.56 -11.67
C MET A 40 3.45 -3.98 -13.05
N ALA A 41 2.99 -5.14 -13.55
CA ALA A 41 3.27 -5.57 -14.92
C ALA A 41 2.62 -4.63 -15.97
N ARG A 42 1.35 -4.26 -15.76
CA ARG A 42 0.59 -3.34 -16.65
C ARG A 42 1.27 -1.98 -16.78
N GLU A 43 1.68 -1.40 -15.65
CA GLU A 43 2.30 -0.07 -15.59
C GLU A 43 3.83 -0.10 -15.77
N LYS A 44 4.42 -1.29 -16.01
CA LYS A 44 5.87 -1.50 -16.22
C LYS A 44 6.73 -0.93 -15.09
N MET A 45 6.33 -1.19 -13.85
CA MET A 45 7.06 -0.76 -12.66
C MET A 45 7.80 -1.93 -12.05
N ASP A 46 9.11 -1.79 -11.86
CA ASP A 46 9.94 -2.80 -11.20
C ASP A 46 9.83 -2.68 -9.69
N MET A 47 9.63 -1.46 -9.20
CA MET A 47 9.40 -1.18 -7.80
C MET A 47 8.30 -0.15 -7.62
N TRP A 48 7.48 -0.28 -6.59
CA TRP A 48 6.55 0.76 -6.14
C TRP A 48 6.80 1.05 -4.67
N VAL A 49 7.07 2.32 -4.36
CA VAL A 49 7.40 2.80 -3.01
C VAL A 49 6.31 3.74 -2.53
N ILE A 50 5.65 3.37 -1.43
CA ILE A 50 4.69 4.22 -0.72
C ILE A 50 5.33 4.65 0.59
N ILE A 51 5.35 5.97 0.86
CA ILE A 51 5.90 6.53 2.09
C ILE A 51 4.82 7.40 2.74
N ALA A 52 4.48 7.07 3.99
CA ALA A 52 3.50 7.80 4.76
C ALA A 52 4.01 8.09 6.17
N ARG A 53 3.44 9.14 6.78
CA ARG A 53 3.67 9.49 8.18
C ARG A 53 2.35 9.46 8.93
N GLU A 54 2.44 9.22 10.23
CA GLU A 54 1.32 9.35 11.15
C GLU A 54 0.65 10.71 10.96
N TYR A 55 -0.67 10.70 10.77
CA TYR A 55 -1.50 11.88 10.49
C TYR A 55 -1.25 12.58 9.14
N ASN A 56 -0.38 12.03 8.30
CA ASN A 56 -0.14 12.49 6.93
C ASN A 56 0.06 11.26 6.04
N ASP A 57 -1.01 10.49 5.94
CA ASP A 57 -1.07 9.26 5.18
C ASP A 57 -1.14 9.53 3.68
N ASP A 58 -0.51 8.63 2.95
CA ASP A 58 -0.80 8.49 1.53
C ASP A 58 -2.26 8.00 1.38
N PRO A 59 -3.08 8.56 0.48
CA PRO A 59 -4.48 8.19 0.33
C PRO A 59 -4.72 6.70 0.08
N VAL A 60 -3.77 5.96 -0.51
CA VAL A 60 -3.91 4.50 -0.68
C VAL A 60 -3.45 3.70 0.54
N MET A 61 -2.66 4.28 1.45
CA MET A 61 -2.03 3.56 2.57
C MET A 61 -3.05 2.78 3.43
N PRO A 62 -4.18 3.35 3.90
CA PRO A 62 -5.12 2.61 4.76
C PRO A 62 -5.72 1.37 4.08
N THR A 63 -5.76 1.35 2.75
CA THR A 63 -6.31 0.23 1.97
C THR A 63 -5.29 -0.89 1.72
N LEU A 64 -4.00 -0.60 1.94
CA LEU A 64 -2.89 -1.53 1.76
C LEU A 64 -2.52 -2.24 3.07
N LEU A 65 -2.99 -1.75 4.20
CA LEU A 65 -2.67 -2.30 5.52
C LEU A 65 -3.73 -3.31 5.99
N PRO A 66 -3.34 -4.39 6.70
CA PRO A 66 -4.28 -5.31 7.27
C PRO A 66 -5.05 -4.66 8.42
N GLN A 67 -6.33 -4.99 8.54
CA GLN A 67 -7.14 -4.65 9.70
C GLN A 67 -6.53 -5.23 10.99
N PRO A 68 -6.58 -4.51 12.12
CA PRO A 68 -7.31 -3.26 12.36
C PRO A 68 -6.47 -1.98 12.12
N GLU A 69 -5.38 -2.06 11.35
CA GLU A 69 -4.55 -0.89 11.08
C GLU A 69 -5.31 0.12 10.21
N THR A 70 -5.30 1.39 10.62
CA THR A 70 -6.07 2.46 9.97
C THR A 70 -5.22 3.46 9.20
N GLY A 71 -3.90 3.28 9.20
CA GLY A 71 -2.94 4.21 8.59
C GLY A 71 -1.50 3.94 9.06
N ALA A 72 -0.58 4.80 8.64
CA ALA A 72 0.80 4.74 9.08
C ALA A 72 0.92 5.03 10.58
N ARG A 73 1.78 4.28 11.26
CA ARG A 73 2.25 4.61 12.63
C ARG A 73 3.68 5.10 12.54
N ARG A 74 3.99 6.27 13.11
CA ARG A 74 5.25 6.99 12.84
C ARG A 74 5.48 7.14 11.33
N ARG A 75 6.66 6.76 10.81
CA ARG A 75 6.91 6.66 9.37
C ARG A 75 6.79 5.20 8.94
N THR A 76 5.94 4.95 7.96
CA THR A 76 5.73 3.64 7.35
C THR A 76 6.08 3.73 5.87
N MET A 77 6.98 2.86 5.42
CA MET A 77 7.29 2.70 4.01
C MET A 77 6.90 1.29 3.55
N LEU A 78 6.14 1.19 2.48
CA LEU A 78 5.82 -0.08 1.82
C LEU A 78 6.57 -0.14 0.49
N LEU A 79 7.20 -1.28 0.23
CA LEU A 79 7.85 -1.56 -1.05
C LEU A 79 7.22 -2.78 -1.67
N PHE A 80 6.82 -2.63 -2.93
CA PHE A 80 6.49 -3.74 -3.80
C PHE A 80 7.61 -3.88 -4.82
N CYS A 81 8.28 -5.03 -4.84
CA CYS A 81 9.42 -5.27 -5.72
C CYS A 81 9.11 -6.43 -6.66
N ARG A 82 8.98 -6.13 -7.96
CA ARG A 82 8.67 -7.13 -8.97
C ARG A 82 9.92 -7.93 -9.33
N ASN A 83 9.80 -9.24 -9.25
CA ASN A 83 10.84 -10.20 -9.62
C ASN A 83 10.76 -10.54 -11.13
N ALA A 84 11.81 -11.17 -11.65
CA ALA A 84 11.90 -11.53 -13.07
C ALA A 84 10.80 -12.52 -13.51
N ASP A 85 10.34 -13.38 -12.61
CA ASP A 85 9.23 -14.32 -12.84
C ASP A 85 7.83 -13.68 -12.76
N GLY A 86 7.76 -12.38 -12.44
CA GLY A 86 6.53 -11.63 -12.29
C GLY A 86 5.92 -11.68 -10.89
N SER A 87 6.47 -12.46 -9.95
CA SER A 87 6.09 -12.39 -8.54
C SER A 87 6.50 -11.02 -7.95
N VAL A 88 5.88 -10.64 -6.83
CA VAL A 88 6.17 -9.36 -6.16
C VAL A 88 6.49 -9.60 -4.69
N ASP A 89 7.71 -9.27 -4.30
CA ASP A 89 8.09 -9.16 -2.89
C ASP A 89 7.36 -7.98 -2.26
N ARG A 90 6.83 -8.17 -1.06
CA ARG A 90 6.16 -7.14 -0.25
C ARG A 90 6.99 -6.88 0.98
N LEU A 91 7.58 -5.69 1.08
CA LEU A 91 8.41 -5.30 2.21
C LEU A 91 7.77 -4.14 2.98
N THR A 92 8.05 -4.09 4.27
CA THR A 92 7.74 -2.93 5.10
C THR A 92 8.99 -2.45 5.83
N LEU A 93 9.27 -1.16 5.73
CA LEU A 93 10.19 -0.47 6.62
C LEU A 93 9.32 0.35 7.56
N ALA A 94 8.95 -0.26 8.67
CA ALA A 94 8.16 0.34 9.73
C ALA A 94 8.65 -0.24 11.06
N ARG A 95 8.46 0.51 12.16
CA ARG A 95 8.87 0.03 13.50
C ARG A 95 8.11 -1.24 13.90
N TYR A 96 6.89 -1.40 13.41
CA TYR A 96 6.06 -2.56 13.67
C TYR A 96 5.73 -3.22 12.32
N GLY A 97 5.86 -4.54 12.26
CA GLY A 97 5.51 -5.30 11.07
C GLY A 97 3.99 -5.48 10.92
N TYR A 98 3.59 -5.99 9.76
CA TYR A 98 2.18 -6.22 9.39
C TYR A 98 1.88 -7.72 9.21
N GLY A 99 2.50 -8.57 10.03
CA GLY A 99 2.37 -10.03 9.94
C GLY A 99 2.74 -10.57 8.55
N ASP A 100 2.02 -11.58 8.07
CA ASP A 100 2.31 -12.25 6.79
C ASP A 100 1.89 -11.43 5.55
N PHE A 101 1.48 -10.17 5.71
CA PHE A 101 1.14 -9.29 4.59
C PHE A 101 2.38 -8.64 3.98
N TYR A 102 3.39 -8.34 4.82
CA TYR A 102 4.62 -7.67 4.43
C TYR A 102 5.79 -8.22 5.23
N ARG A 103 6.89 -8.58 4.55
CA ARG A 103 8.13 -8.95 5.23
C ARG A 103 8.78 -7.70 5.83
N PRO A 104 9.06 -7.65 7.14
CA PRO A 104 9.80 -6.55 7.73
C PRO A 104 11.22 -6.49 7.15
N ALA A 105 11.65 -5.29 6.78
CA ALA A 105 12.93 -5.05 6.12
C ALA A 105 13.68 -3.84 6.73
N TRP A 106 13.34 -3.47 7.97
CA TRP A 106 14.07 -2.47 8.73
C TRP A 106 13.98 -2.77 10.23
N ASN A 107 15.13 -2.83 10.87
CA ASN A 107 15.30 -2.90 12.31
C ASN A 107 16.11 -1.68 12.76
N PRO A 108 15.53 -0.72 13.51
CA PRO A 108 16.24 0.53 13.85
C PRO A 108 17.54 0.33 14.65
N GLU A 109 17.60 -0.73 15.45
CA GLU A 109 18.77 -1.08 16.25
C GLU A 109 19.93 -1.63 15.39
N GLU A 110 19.61 -2.32 14.29
CA GLU A 110 20.61 -2.97 13.41
C GLU A 110 20.93 -2.12 12.16
N ASP A 111 19.91 -1.50 11.58
CA ASP A 111 19.97 -0.78 10.30
C ASP A 111 20.13 0.73 10.46
N GLY A 112 19.83 1.27 11.64
CA GLY A 112 19.88 2.71 11.91
C GLY A 112 18.82 3.48 11.11
N ASP A 113 19.27 4.45 10.31
CA ASP A 113 18.38 5.37 9.60
C ASP A 113 17.47 4.67 8.58
N GLN A 114 16.17 4.98 8.64
CA GLN A 114 15.14 4.33 7.83
C GLN A 114 15.28 4.65 6.34
N TYR A 115 15.67 5.87 5.98
CA TYR A 115 15.87 6.28 4.58
C TYR A 115 17.12 5.65 3.99
N ALA A 116 18.22 5.58 4.76
CA ALA A 116 19.42 4.86 4.35
C ALA A 116 19.11 3.38 4.07
N CYS A 117 18.29 2.74 4.91
CA CYS A 117 17.84 1.36 4.69
C CYS A 117 16.96 1.23 3.44
N LEU A 118 16.01 2.15 3.22
CA LEU A 118 15.20 2.21 2.00
C LEU A 118 16.09 2.26 0.74
N VAL A 119 17.03 3.21 0.72
CA VAL A 119 17.96 3.42 -0.40
C VAL A 119 18.81 2.18 -0.65
N ARG A 120 19.28 1.51 0.40
CA ARG A 120 20.02 0.25 0.28
C ARG A 120 19.18 -0.83 -0.42
N HIS A 121 17.94 -1.03 0.00
CA HIS A 121 17.04 -2.00 -0.65
C HIS A 121 16.73 -1.67 -2.11
N ILE A 122 16.63 -0.38 -2.45
CA ILE A 122 16.47 0.07 -3.84
C ILE A 122 17.74 -0.23 -4.65
N ARG A 123 18.92 0.11 -4.12
CA ARG A 123 20.21 -0.10 -4.79
C ARG A 123 20.52 -1.58 -5.02
N GLU A 124 20.30 -2.43 -4.02
CA GLU A 124 20.51 -3.88 -4.11
C GLU A 124 19.67 -4.52 -5.21
N ARG A 125 18.45 -4.02 -5.43
CA ARG A 125 17.53 -4.49 -6.47
C ARG A 125 17.78 -3.85 -7.84
N ASN A 126 18.41 -2.68 -7.86
CA ASN A 126 18.74 -1.92 -9.08
C ASN A 126 17.57 -1.81 -10.10
N PRO A 127 16.37 -1.36 -9.68
CA PRO A 127 15.22 -1.29 -10.57
C PRO A 127 15.46 -0.32 -11.74
N GLN A 128 14.87 -0.62 -12.89
CA GLN A 128 14.86 0.29 -14.04
C GLN A 128 13.77 1.35 -13.92
N THR A 129 12.65 1.02 -13.25
CA THR A 129 11.55 1.95 -12.97
C THR A 129 11.09 1.88 -11.51
N ILE A 130 11.01 3.04 -10.85
CA ILE A 130 10.55 3.19 -9.46
C ILE A 130 9.27 4.04 -9.44
N GLY A 131 8.14 3.43 -9.10
CA GLY A 131 6.88 4.13 -8.86
C GLY A 131 6.90 4.88 -7.54
N ILE A 132 6.55 6.16 -7.57
CA ILE A 132 6.29 7.00 -6.39
C ILE A 132 4.95 7.72 -6.54
N ASN A 133 4.24 7.93 -5.44
CA ASN A 133 2.88 8.47 -5.45
C ASN A 133 2.88 9.99 -5.61
N LEU A 134 2.99 10.44 -6.85
CA LEU A 134 2.83 11.82 -7.28
C LEU A 134 1.74 11.89 -8.34
N SER A 135 0.85 12.88 -8.25
CA SER A 135 -0.18 13.10 -9.27
C SER A 135 -0.53 14.57 -9.40
N ARG A 136 -0.86 15.01 -10.62
CA ARG A 136 -1.42 16.35 -10.87
C ARG A 136 -2.94 16.34 -10.99
N GLU A 137 -3.54 15.17 -11.20
CA GLU A 137 -4.93 15.02 -11.60
C GLU A 137 -5.76 14.33 -10.53
N PHE A 138 -5.25 13.25 -9.94
CA PHE A 138 -5.95 12.41 -9.00
C PHE A 138 -5.28 12.45 -7.63
N ALA A 139 -5.94 13.08 -6.67
CA ALA A 139 -5.46 13.17 -5.29
C ALA A 139 -5.10 11.80 -4.69
N PHE A 140 -5.78 10.72 -5.09
CA PHE A 140 -5.48 9.35 -4.65
C PHE A 140 -4.08 8.86 -5.03
N GLY A 141 -3.47 9.44 -6.06
CA GLY A 141 -2.10 9.17 -6.50
C GLY A 141 -1.08 10.20 -6.03
N ASP A 142 -1.47 11.21 -5.25
CA ASP A 142 -0.62 12.35 -4.83
C ASP A 142 -0.30 12.34 -3.33
N GLY A 143 0.00 11.15 -2.77
CA GLY A 143 0.20 11.00 -1.33
C GLY A 143 1.62 11.26 -0.84
N LEU A 144 2.62 11.32 -1.73
CA LEU A 144 4.00 11.56 -1.33
C LEU A 144 4.22 13.04 -0.98
N SER A 145 4.19 13.35 0.32
CA SER A 145 4.43 14.72 0.77
C SER A 145 5.80 15.25 0.37
N GLN A 146 5.92 16.57 0.20
CA GLN A 146 7.16 17.22 -0.23
C GLN A 146 8.37 16.90 0.65
N THR A 147 8.20 16.78 1.97
CA THR A 147 9.29 16.40 2.88
C THR A 147 9.82 15.00 2.57
N GLU A 148 8.94 14.03 2.31
CA GLU A 148 9.33 12.66 2.00
C GLU A 148 9.91 12.56 0.58
N PHE A 149 9.41 13.35 -0.37
CA PHE A 149 10.00 13.47 -1.71
C PHE A 149 11.45 13.96 -1.66
N VAL A 150 11.73 15.03 -0.91
CA VAL A 150 13.10 15.58 -0.79
C VAL A 150 14.05 14.55 -0.15
N GLN A 151 13.63 13.93 0.96
CA GLN A 151 14.43 12.91 1.64
C GLN A 151 14.73 11.70 0.73
N LEU A 152 13.73 11.28 -0.06
CA LEU A 152 13.90 10.22 -1.04
C LEU A 152 14.88 10.62 -2.14
N ALA A 153 14.74 11.82 -2.70
CA ALA A 153 15.60 12.33 -3.75
C ALA A 153 17.07 12.44 -3.30
N ASP A 154 17.29 12.99 -2.11
CA ASP A 154 18.62 13.12 -1.52
C ASP A 154 19.27 11.74 -1.29
N GLY A 155 18.50 10.78 -0.77
CA GLY A 155 18.98 9.42 -0.55
C GLY A 155 19.29 8.65 -1.83
N LEU A 156 18.42 8.74 -2.83
CA LEU A 156 18.57 8.04 -4.11
C LEU A 156 19.73 8.59 -4.95
N GLY A 157 19.91 9.91 -4.92
CA GLY A 157 20.80 10.61 -5.84
C GLY A 157 20.25 10.67 -7.27
N ALA A 158 20.91 11.45 -8.12
CA ALA A 158 20.40 11.80 -9.45
C ALA A 158 20.09 10.59 -10.36
N GLU A 159 20.93 9.55 -10.31
CA GLU A 159 20.79 8.38 -11.18
C GLU A 159 19.49 7.61 -10.90
N LEU A 160 19.28 7.17 -9.65
CA LEU A 160 18.08 6.43 -9.28
C LEU A 160 16.84 7.32 -9.27
N MET A 161 17.00 8.60 -8.88
CA MET A 161 15.90 9.54 -8.96
C MET A 161 15.41 9.74 -10.40
N GLY A 162 16.30 9.71 -11.39
CA GLY A 162 15.95 9.75 -12.81
C GLY A 162 15.13 8.54 -13.30
N ARG A 163 15.10 7.44 -12.53
CA ARG A 163 14.29 6.24 -12.78
C ARG A 163 12.91 6.29 -12.11
N THR A 164 12.62 7.33 -11.33
CA THR A 164 11.31 7.48 -10.69
C THR A 164 10.23 7.90 -11.69
N ARG A 165 9.02 7.37 -11.52
CA ARG A 165 7.83 7.71 -12.33
C ARG A 165 6.61 7.82 -11.41
N SER A 166 5.62 8.60 -11.85
CA SER A 166 4.34 8.70 -11.14
C SER A 166 3.65 7.33 -11.10
N ALA A 167 3.28 6.89 -9.90
CA ALA A 167 2.50 5.68 -9.64
C ALA A 167 0.98 5.93 -9.62
N GLU A 168 0.50 7.08 -10.10
CA GLU A 168 -0.93 7.44 -10.10
C GLU A 168 -1.83 6.32 -10.64
N ARG A 169 -1.47 5.73 -11.79
CA ARG A 169 -2.25 4.65 -12.42
C ARG A 169 -2.20 3.34 -11.63
N LEU A 170 -1.14 3.08 -10.86
CA LEU A 170 -1.09 1.97 -9.91
C LEU A 170 -2.04 2.23 -8.74
N CYS A 171 -2.02 3.44 -8.17
CA CYS A 171 -2.92 3.83 -7.08
C CYS A 171 -4.39 3.69 -7.49
N LEU A 172 -4.76 4.25 -8.64
CA LEU A 172 -6.12 4.15 -9.18
C LEU A 172 -6.48 2.70 -9.49
N GLY A 173 -5.58 1.97 -10.18
CA GLY A 173 -5.79 0.56 -10.50
C GLY A 173 -6.02 -0.29 -9.25
N TRP A 174 -5.30 -0.01 -8.16
CA TRP A 174 -5.51 -0.66 -6.88
C TRP A 174 -6.91 -0.34 -6.34
N LEU A 175 -7.27 0.93 -6.24
CA LEU A 175 -8.54 1.36 -5.65
C LEU A 175 -9.78 0.94 -6.47
N GLU A 176 -9.67 0.85 -7.80
CA GLU A 176 -10.81 0.56 -8.69
C GLU A 176 -11.01 -0.94 -8.93
N THR A 177 -9.94 -1.75 -8.86
CA THR A 177 -10.05 -3.18 -9.11
C THR A 177 -10.84 -3.85 -8.00
N ARG A 178 -11.74 -4.78 -8.34
CA ARG A 178 -12.44 -5.67 -7.39
C ARG A 178 -12.12 -7.11 -7.74
N ILE A 179 -11.80 -7.91 -6.73
CA ILE A 179 -11.66 -9.37 -6.91
C ILE A 179 -13.04 -10.04 -6.95
N PRO A 180 -13.18 -11.23 -7.57
CA PRO A 180 -14.46 -11.93 -7.62
C PRO A 180 -15.11 -12.10 -6.25
N ALA A 181 -14.32 -12.38 -5.20
CA ALA A 181 -14.83 -12.54 -3.84
C ALA A 181 -15.50 -11.25 -3.30
N GLU A 182 -14.97 -10.07 -3.60
CA GLU A 182 -15.59 -8.79 -3.22
C GLU A 182 -16.91 -8.58 -3.97
N LEU A 183 -16.97 -8.95 -5.25
CA LEU A 183 -18.16 -8.79 -6.09
C LEU A 183 -19.33 -9.68 -5.65
N THR A 184 -19.06 -10.84 -5.04
CA THR A 184 -20.14 -11.72 -4.54
C THR A 184 -20.99 -11.06 -3.45
N VAL A 185 -20.41 -10.12 -2.70
CA VAL A 185 -21.10 -9.43 -1.59
C VAL A 185 -21.89 -8.21 -2.08
N TYR A 186 -21.50 -7.62 -3.22
CA TYR A 186 -22.06 -6.38 -3.74
C TYR A 186 -23.59 -6.37 -3.91
N PRO A 187 -24.23 -7.43 -4.44
CA PRO A 187 -25.69 -7.48 -4.58
C PRO A 187 -26.46 -7.51 -3.26
N GLY A 188 -25.78 -7.79 -2.14
CA GLY A 188 -26.37 -7.89 -0.80
C GLY A 188 -26.23 -6.63 0.06
N LEU A 189 -25.55 -5.60 -0.45
CA LEU A 189 -25.34 -4.30 0.21
C LEU A 189 -26.46 -3.30 -0.10
#